data_AF-A0A966KSV3-F1
#
_entry.id   AF-A0A966KSV3-F1
#
_cell.length_a   1.000
_cell.length_b   1.000
_cell.length_c   1.000
_cell.angle_alpha   90.00
_cell.angle_beta   90.00
_cell.angle_gamma   90.00
#
_symmetry.space_group_name_H-M   'P 1'
#
loop_
_entity.id
_entity.type
_entity.pdbx_description
1 polymer ?
#
loop_
_entity_poly.entity_id
_entity_poly.type
_entity_poly.pdbx_seq_one_letter_code
_entity_poly.pdbx_strand_id
1 'polypeptide(L)'
;MDTGWVGLAAAWVLAAVLVFSGVAKLANLARSAEAMAALGVPSPQRTAVVVAGFEILDAITLVVAPQPGAWVALLLLGVFTLFLAGRLLTGRRGECPCFGGATQITWWGVARNGGLMALAGLVLVTLR
;
A
#
# COMPACT_ATOMS: atom_id res chain seq x y z
N MET A 1 -9.79 -29.34 -4.55
CA MET A 1 -9.56 -28.41 -3.41
C MET A 1 -9.84 -27.03 -3.94
N ASP A 2 -10.96 -26.44 -3.53
CA ASP A 2 -11.45 -25.17 -4.07
C ASP A 2 -10.52 -24.06 -3.61
N THR A 3 -9.56 -23.66 -4.44
CA THR A 3 -8.58 -22.61 -4.08
C THR A 3 -9.20 -21.23 -3.90
N GLY A 4 -10.51 -21.07 -4.16
CA GLY A 4 -11.22 -19.80 -4.01
C GLY A 4 -11.22 -19.26 -2.58
N TRP A 5 -11.21 -20.11 -1.55
CA TRP A 5 -11.10 -19.62 -0.16
C TRP A 5 -9.73 -18.99 0.12
N VAL A 6 -8.66 -19.45 -0.55
CA VAL A 6 -7.31 -18.86 -0.45
C VAL A 6 -7.32 -17.45 -1.04
N GLY A 7 -7.95 -17.28 -2.21
CA GLY A 7 -8.11 -15.97 -2.84
C GLY A 7 -8.93 -15.00 -2.01
N LEU A 8 -10.05 -15.45 -1.44
CA LEU A 8 -10.86 -14.62 -0.54
C LEU A 8 -10.09 -14.22 0.72
N ALA A 9 -9.39 -15.16 1.36
CA ALA A 9 -8.56 -14.86 2.52
C ALA A 9 -7.46 -13.83 2.18
N ALA A 10 -6.78 -13.99 1.03
CA ALA A 10 -5.78 -13.05 0.55
C ALA A 10 -6.38 -11.65 0.31
N ALA A 11 -7.56 -11.56 -0.31
CA ALA A 11 -8.27 -10.31 -0.54
C ALA A 11 -8.65 -9.59 0.78
N TRP A 12 -9.16 -10.34 1.76
CA TRP A 12 -9.48 -9.78 3.09
C TRP A 12 -8.25 -9.28 3.83
N VAL A 13 -7.14 -10.02 3.78
CA VAL A 13 -5.87 -9.58 4.38
C VAL A 13 -5.36 -8.29 3.71
N LEU A 14 -5.41 -8.23 2.38
CA LEU A 14 -5.01 -7.01 1.64
C LEU A 14 -5.91 -5.83 1.98
N ALA A 15 -7.22 -6.02 1.99
CA ALA A 15 -8.19 -4.99 2.33
C ALA A 15 -7.95 -4.46 3.76
N ALA A 16 -7.74 -5.34 4.74
CA ALA A 16 -7.45 -4.93 6.12
C ALA A 16 -6.16 -4.10 6.22
N VAL A 17 -5.10 -4.52 5.52
CA VAL A 17 -3.83 -3.78 5.49
C VAL A 17 -3.98 -2.41 4.82
N LEU A 18 -4.70 -2.32 3.71
CA LEU A 18 -4.93 -1.07 2.98
C LEU A 18 -5.81 -0.10 3.78
N VAL A 19 -6.86 -0.59 4.45
CA VAL A 19 -7.67 0.24 5.37
C VAL A 19 -6.80 0.77 6.50
N PHE A 20 -6.03 -0.10 7.16
CA PHE A 20 -5.14 0.33 8.25
C PHE A 20 -4.13 1.38 7.76
N SER A 21 -3.54 1.16 6.58
CA SER A 21 -2.62 2.08 5.93
C SER A 21 -3.26 3.45 5.65
N GLY A 22 -4.44 3.46 5.03
CA GLY A 22 -5.17 4.69 4.69
C GLY A 22 -5.61 5.47 5.91
N VAL A 23 -6.18 4.79 6.92
CA VAL A 23 -6.59 5.41 8.19
C VAL A 23 -5.38 6.02 8.90
N ALA A 24 -4.25 5.30 8.96
CA ALA A 24 -3.07 5.81 9.63
C ALA A 24 -2.45 7.03 8.92
N LYS A 25 -2.54 7.10 7.58
CA LYS A 25 -2.14 8.28 6.80
C LYS A 25 -3.02 9.49 7.05
N LEU A 26 -4.34 9.28 7.20
CA LEU A 26 -5.29 10.35 7.53
C LEU A 26 -5.12 10.82 8.97
N ALA A 27 -4.91 9.90 9.91
CA ALA A 27 -4.66 10.22 11.32
C ALA A 27 -3.39 11.07 11.52
N ASN A 28 -2.39 10.91 10.64
CA ASN A 28 -1.14 11.67 10.67
C ASN A 28 -0.91 12.44 9.37
N LEU A 29 -1.91 13.19 8.91
CA LEU A 29 -1.88 13.85 7.60
C LEU A 29 -0.68 14.80 7.43
N ALA A 30 -0.28 15.52 8.47
CA ALA A 30 0.88 16.42 8.42
C ALA A 30 2.16 15.67 8.02
N ARG A 31 2.42 14.51 8.65
CA ARG A 31 3.58 13.67 8.33
C ARG A 31 3.46 13.03 6.95
N SER A 32 2.26 12.59 6.56
CA SER A 32 2.02 12.10 5.21
C SER A 32 2.31 13.17 4.16
N ALA A 33 1.93 14.42 4.43
CA ALA A 33 2.24 15.56 3.57
C ALA A 33 3.74 15.86 3.53
N GLU A 34 4.46 15.80 4.64
CA GLU A 34 5.93 15.96 4.66
C GLU A 34 6.62 14.90 3.78
N ALA A 35 6.16 13.64 3.81
CA ALA A 35 6.68 12.60 2.92
C ALA A 35 6.42 12.93 1.44
N MET A 36 5.23 13.43 1.12
CA MET A 36 4.88 13.90 -0.22
C MET A 36 5.70 15.14 -0.63
N ALA A 37 6.02 16.04 0.31
CA ALA A 37 6.86 17.20 0.05
C ALA A 37 8.30 16.77 -0.26
N ALA A 38 8.83 15.79 0.47
CA ALA A 38 10.15 15.20 0.22
C ALA A 38 10.25 14.44 -1.12
N LEU A 39 9.10 14.10 -1.70
CA LEU A 39 8.96 13.54 -3.05
C LEU A 39 8.92 14.60 -4.15
N GLY A 40 8.80 15.88 -3.80
CA GLY A 40 8.69 16.97 -4.76
C GLY A 40 7.36 17.03 -5.50
N VAL A 41 6.30 16.37 -4.99
CA VAL A 41 4.99 16.44 -5.65
C VAL A 41 4.35 17.82 -5.44
N PRO A 42 3.65 18.36 -6.46
CA PRO A 42 2.87 19.57 -6.28
C PRO A 42 1.73 19.32 -5.29
N SER A 43 1.53 20.24 -4.34
CA SER A 43 0.49 20.17 -3.30
C SER A 43 0.52 18.91 -2.40
N PRO A 44 1.55 18.75 -1.55
CA PRO A 44 1.79 17.53 -0.79
C PRO A 44 0.63 17.07 0.11
N GLN A 45 -0.10 18.01 0.71
CA GLN A 45 -1.27 17.70 1.54
C GLN A 45 -2.40 17.07 0.73
N ARG A 46 -2.69 17.62 -0.46
CA ARG A 46 -3.73 17.07 -1.35
C ARG A 46 -3.35 15.67 -1.82
N THR A 47 -2.10 15.48 -2.24
CA THR A 47 -1.61 14.17 -2.65
C THR A 47 -1.69 13.15 -1.52
N ALA A 48 -1.36 13.54 -0.28
CA ALA A 48 -1.48 12.66 0.88
C ALA A 48 -2.94 12.20 1.13
N VAL A 49 -3.91 13.12 1.05
CA VAL A 49 -5.34 12.78 1.18
C VAL A 49 -5.79 11.87 0.04
N VAL A 50 -5.41 12.19 -1.20
CA VAL A 50 -5.79 11.42 -2.39
C VAL A 50 -5.26 9.99 -2.30
N VAL A 51 -3.98 9.82 -1.93
CA VAL A 51 -3.38 8.48 -1.76
C VAL A 51 -4.10 7.68 -0.69
N ALA A 52 -4.37 8.28 0.49
CA ALA A 52 -5.11 7.59 1.54
C ALA A 52 -6.54 7.21 1.11
N GLY A 53 -7.20 8.08 0.35
CA GLY A 53 -8.51 7.79 -0.26
C GLY A 53 -8.46 6.62 -1.24
N PHE A 54 -7.42 6.56 -2.09
CA PHE A 54 -7.21 5.43 -3.00
C PHE A 54 -6.97 4.12 -2.26
N GLU A 55 -6.21 4.11 -1.16
CA GLU A 55 -6.01 2.90 -0.36
C GLU A 55 -7.31 2.36 0.24
N ILE A 56 -8.16 3.25 0.76
CA ILE A 56 -9.47 2.86 1.32
C ILE A 56 -10.42 2.38 0.23
N LEU A 57 -10.45 3.09 -0.91
CA LEU A 57 -11.27 2.70 -2.06
C LEU A 57 -10.85 1.35 -2.64
N ASP A 58 -9.54 1.11 -2.73
CA ASP A 58 -8.99 -0.17 -3.18
C ASP A 58 -9.34 -1.30 -2.22
N ALA A 59 -9.30 -1.05 -0.90
CA ALA A 59 -9.75 -2.04 0.08
C ALA A 59 -11.23 -2.41 -0.08
N ILE A 60 -12.11 -1.44 -0.35
CA ILE A 60 -13.52 -1.71 -0.66
C ILE A 60 -13.64 -2.53 -1.95
N THR A 61 -12.86 -2.16 -2.96
CA THR A 61 -12.85 -2.84 -4.27
C THR A 61 -12.39 -4.29 -4.11
N LEU A 62 -11.37 -4.58 -3.31
CA LEU A 62 -10.91 -5.95 -3.02
C LEU A 62 -11.99 -6.85 -2.40
N VAL A 63 -12.93 -6.28 -1.65
CA VAL A 63 -14.03 -7.04 -1.03
C VAL A 63 -15.20 -7.23 -1.99
N VAL A 64 -15.56 -6.18 -2.74
CA VAL A 64 -16.74 -6.19 -3.64
C VAL A 64 -16.42 -6.82 -5.00
N ALA A 65 -15.24 -6.52 -5.54
CA ALA A 65 -14.75 -6.97 -6.84
C ALA A 65 -13.25 -7.33 -6.73
N PRO A 66 -12.93 -8.52 -6.17
CA PRO A 66 -11.55 -8.88 -5.80
C PRO A 66 -10.54 -8.80 -6.93
N GLN A 67 -10.91 -9.13 -8.17
CA GLN A 67 -10.02 -9.08 -9.33
C GLN A 67 -9.57 -7.66 -9.69
N PRO A 68 -10.48 -6.70 -9.98
CA PRO A 68 -10.10 -5.30 -10.16
C PRO A 68 -9.28 -4.74 -8.99
N GLY A 69 -9.70 -5.04 -7.75
CA GLY A 69 -8.98 -4.60 -6.55
C GLY A 69 -7.56 -5.16 -6.47
N ALA A 70 -7.35 -6.42 -6.84
CA ALA A 70 -6.00 -7.00 -6.84
C ALA A 70 -5.06 -6.33 -7.86
N TRP A 71 -5.56 -5.93 -9.03
CA TRP A 71 -4.76 -5.16 -10.01
C TRP A 71 -4.39 -3.78 -9.50
N VAL A 72 -5.34 -3.07 -8.89
CA VAL A 72 -5.10 -1.74 -8.30
C VAL A 72 -4.12 -1.86 -7.13
N ALA A 73 -4.29 -2.84 -6.25
CA ALA A 73 -3.39 -3.13 -5.15
C ALA A 73 -1.95 -3.42 -5.64
N LEU A 74 -1.79 -4.22 -6.69
CA LEU A 74 -0.47 -4.47 -7.30
C LEU A 74 0.19 -3.18 -7.78
N LEU A 75 -0.56 -2.31 -8.46
CA LEU A 75 -0.05 -1.03 -8.94
C LEU A 75 0.38 -0.14 -7.78
N LEU A 76 -0.50 0.03 -6.78
CA LEU A 76 -0.24 0.84 -5.58
C LEU A 76 0.99 0.35 -4.81
N LEU A 77 1.03 -0.96 -4.49
CA LEU A 77 2.13 -1.60 -3.80
C LEU A 77 3.43 -1.52 -4.60
N GLY A 78 3.37 -1.69 -5.92
CA GLY A 78 4.51 -1.58 -6.82
C GLY A 78 5.13 -0.19 -6.77
N VAL A 79 4.32 0.86 -6.94
CA VAL A 79 4.77 2.26 -6.85
C VAL A 79 5.41 2.55 -5.48
N PHE A 80 4.77 2.12 -4.39
CA PHE A 80 5.30 2.28 -3.03
C PHE A 80 6.63 1.55 -2.82
N THR A 81 6.74 0.34 -3.36
CA THR A 81 7.95 -0.49 -3.24
C THR A 81 9.11 0.11 -4.00
N LEU A 82 8.88 0.59 -5.23
CA LEU A 82 9.89 1.28 -6.02
C LEU A 82 10.36 2.56 -5.34
N PHE A 83 9.44 3.33 -4.74
CA PHE A 83 9.78 4.50 -3.95
C PHE A 83 10.68 4.13 -2.76
N LEU A 84 10.29 3.14 -1.96
CA LEU A 84 11.04 2.70 -0.79
C LEU A 84 12.43 2.18 -1.17
N ALA A 85 12.50 1.35 -2.21
CA ALA A 85 13.76 0.82 -2.75
C ALA A 85 14.66 1.97 -3.24
N GLY A 86 14.14 2.94 -3.99
CA GLY A 86 14.92 4.10 -4.45
C GLY A 86 15.50 4.94 -3.30
N ARG A 87 14.74 5.11 -2.21
CA ARG A 87 15.22 5.81 -1.00
C ARG A 87 16.34 5.02 -0.30
N LEU A 88 16.18 3.70 -0.18
CA LEU A 88 17.21 2.83 0.40
C LEU A 88 18.50 2.81 -0.43
N LEU A 89 18.36 2.71 -1.76
CA LEU A 89 19.50 2.70 -2.70
C LEU A 89 20.27 4.02 -2.69
N THR A 90 19.61 5.15 -2.43
CA THR A 90 20.25 6.47 -2.29
C THR A 90 20.78 6.74 -0.87
N GLY A 91 20.77 5.74 0.03
CA GLY A 91 21.26 5.84 1.40
C GLY A 91 20.36 6.65 2.35
N ARG A 92 19.17 7.06 1.91
CA ARG A 92 18.25 7.90 2.71
C ARG A 92 17.35 7.03 3.59
N ARG A 93 17.89 6.61 4.74
CA ARG A 93 17.21 5.80 5.78
C ARG A 93 16.40 6.64 6.79
N GLY A 94 15.66 7.63 6.29
CA GLY A 94 14.80 8.46 7.14
C GLY A 94 13.57 7.69 7.66
N GLU A 95 12.75 8.36 8.47
CA GLU A 95 11.42 7.86 8.82
C GLU A 95 10.52 7.80 7.58
N CYS A 96 9.72 6.74 7.45
CA CYS A 96 8.67 6.63 6.43
C CYS A 96 7.30 6.87 7.08
N PRO A 97 6.69 8.05 6.91
CA PRO A 97 5.31 8.28 7.35
C PRO A 97 4.30 7.36 6.67
N CYS A 98 4.67 6.82 5.51
CA CYS A 98 3.85 6.01 4.63
C CYS A 98 3.27 4.73 5.25
N PHE A 99 3.87 4.21 6.33
CA PHE A 99 3.41 3.00 7.05
C PHE A 99 2.59 3.29 8.32
N GLY A 100 2.10 4.52 8.50
CA GLY A 100 1.22 4.84 9.62
C GLY A 100 1.92 5.10 10.95
N GLY A 101 3.24 5.37 10.94
CA GLY A 101 4.02 5.70 12.14
C GLY A 101 5.45 6.16 11.82
N ALA A 102 6.23 6.53 12.83
CA ALA A 102 7.67 6.84 12.73
C ALA A 102 8.51 5.56 12.59
N THR A 103 8.24 4.77 11.54
CA THR A 103 9.02 3.57 11.27
C THR A 103 10.18 3.90 10.34
N GLN A 104 11.37 3.45 10.71
CA GLN A 104 12.58 3.62 9.89
C GLN A 104 12.39 2.90 8.54
N ILE A 105 12.76 3.57 7.46
CA ILE A 105 12.82 2.95 6.12
C ILE A 105 13.88 1.85 6.15
N THR A 106 13.42 0.60 6.02
CA THR A 106 14.27 -0.59 6.00
C THR A 106 13.89 -1.53 4.86
N TRP A 107 14.79 -2.44 4.49
CA TRP A 107 14.51 -3.50 3.51
C TRP A 107 13.34 -4.41 3.91
N TRP A 108 12.99 -4.44 5.20
CA TRP A 108 11.79 -5.12 5.67
C TRP A 108 10.51 -4.56 5.04
N GLY A 109 10.41 -3.24 4.85
CA GLY A 109 9.25 -2.64 4.18
C GLY A 109 9.11 -3.08 2.73
N VAL A 110 10.25 -3.26 2.03
CA VAL A 110 10.28 -3.79 0.66
C VAL A 110 9.82 -5.25 0.64
N ALA A 111 10.34 -6.07 1.55
CA ALA A 111 9.96 -7.48 1.68
C ALA A 111 8.47 -7.64 2.03
N ARG A 112 7.96 -6.83 2.98
CA ARG A 112 6.54 -6.81 3.36
C ARG A 112 5.65 -6.49 2.16
N ASN A 113 5.96 -5.44 1.40
CA ASN A 113 5.19 -5.12 0.19
C ASN A 113 5.29 -6.22 -0.87
N GLY A 114 6.46 -6.85 -1.00
CA GLY A 114 6.63 -8.06 -1.84
C GLY A 114 5.66 -9.18 -1.46
N GLY A 115 5.52 -9.46 -0.15
CA GLY A 115 4.54 -10.43 0.35
C GLY A 115 3.09 -10.03 0.06
N LEU A 116 2.74 -8.76 0.22
CA LEU A 116 1.41 -8.26 -0.13
C LEU A 116 1.13 -8.35 -1.64
N MET A 117 2.10 -8.05 -2.49
CA MET A 117 1.97 -8.25 -3.94
C MET A 117 1.76 -9.73 -4.29
N ALA A 118 2.43 -10.65 -3.59
CA ALA A 118 2.20 -12.08 -3.78
C ALA A 118 0.77 -12.49 -3.40
N LEU A 119 0.19 -11.92 -2.32
CA LEU A 119 -1.22 -12.12 -1.98
C LEU A 119 -2.14 -11.62 -3.09
N ALA A 120 -1.85 -10.46 -3.70
CA ALA A 120 -2.65 -9.95 -4.80
C ALA A 120 -2.57 -10.86 -6.04
N GLY A 121 -1.39 -11.43 -6.30
CA GLY A 121 -1.22 -12.48 -7.31
C GLY A 121 -2.06 -13.73 -7.01
N LEU A 122 -2.13 -14.17 -5.75
CA LEU A 122 -3.01 -15.28 -5.35
C LEU A 122 -4.48 -14.98 -5.63
N VAL A 123 -4.95 -13.76 -5.34
CA VAL A 123 -6.31 -13.32 -5.68
C VAL A 123 -6.58 -13.51 -7.18
N LEU A 124 -5.70 -12.99 -8.04
CA LEU A 124 -5.85 -13.06 -9.51
C LEU A 124 -5.80 -14.49 -10.06
N VAL A 125 -4.99 -15.37 -9.46
CA VAL A 125 -4.83 -16.75 -9.93
C VAL A 125 -5.98 -17.64 -9.47
N THR A 126 -6.51 -17.42 -8.26
CA THR A 126 -7.46 -18.33 -7.60
C THR A 126 -8.92 -17.88 -7.69
N LEU A 127 -9.20 -16.57 -7.79
CA LEU A 127 -10.51 -16.01 -8.08
C LEU A 127 -10.53 -15.61 -9.55
N ARG A 128 -10.77 -16.58 -10.44
CA ARG A 128 -10.93 -16.34 -11.88
C ARG A 128 -12.37 -16.02 -12.24
#